data_AF-A0A536VDQ6-F1
#
_entry.id   AF-A0A536VDQ6-F1
#
_cell.length_a   1.000
_cell.length_b   1.000
_cell.length_c   1.000
_cell.angle_alpha   90.00
_cell.angle_beta   90.00
_cell.angle_gamma   90.00
#
_symmetry.space_group_name_H-M   'P 1'
#
loop_
_entity.id
_entity.type
_entity.pdbx_description
1 polymer ?
#
loop_
_entity_poly.entity_id
_entity_poly.type
_entity_poly.pdbx_seq_one_letter_code
_entity_poly.pdbx_strand_id
1 'polypeptide(L)'
;MAQGLDRGALRLRAAGGRIRYAPTVQDDMDLWSMQYDRLKLSPDSIALLGASRIAFGVDPALLSRELGGRPVAMLAVNGRYPLAALRALAEDEHFAGLVIVGIDARGMQRKH
;
A
#
# COMPACT_ATOMS: atom_id res chain seq x y z
N MET A 1 51.65 28.60 31.26
CA MET A 1 51.66 28.60 29.78
C MET A 1 51.03 27.31 29.30
N ALA A 2 50.25 27.37 28.20
CA ALA A 2 49.63 26.27 27.43
C ALA A 2 48.60 25.39 28.18
N GLN A 3 47.29 25.57 27.93
CA GLN A 3 46.47 24.91 26.89
C GLN A 3 46.20 23.42 27.14
N GLY A 4 44.92 23.09 27.30
CA GLY A 4 44.37 21.74 27.35
C GLY A 4 42.85 21.79 27.39
N LEU A 5 42.21 21.75 26.22
CA LEU A 5 40.78 21.52 26.05
C LEU A 5 40.50 20.04 26.36
N ASP A 6 39.56 19.72 27.26
CA ASP A 6 38.64 18.61 27.00
C ASP A 6 37.28 18.70 27.72
N ARG A 7 36.27 18.59 26.88
CA ARG A 7 34.89 18.12 27.01
C ARG A 7 34.31 17.91 28.42
N GLY A 8 33.34 18.75 28.77
CA GLY A 8 32.42 18.47 29.87
C GLY A 8 31.13 19.29 29.80
N ALA A 9 30.02 18.58 29.55
CA ALA A 9 28.64 18.99 29.80
C ALA A 9 27.99 20.02 28.85
N LEU A 10 27.58 19.54 27.67
CA LEU A 10 26.41 20.11 26.99
C LEU A 10 25.16 19.77 27.82
N ARG A 11 24.70 20.72 28.63
CA ARG A 11 23.42 20.63 29.34
C ARG A 11 22.27 20.64 28.32
N LEU A 12 21.72 19.46 28.01
CA LEU A 12 20.42 19.35 27.34
C LEU A 12 19.33 19.90 28.27
N ARG A 13 18.84 21.11 27.96
CA ARG A 13 17.52 21.56 28.42
C ARG A 13 16.48 20.71 27.69
N ALA A 14 15.84 19.81 28.42
CA ALA A 14 14.60 19.17 27.98
C ALA A 14 13.50 20.25 27.89
N ALA A 15 13.27 20.79 26.69
CA ALA A 15 12.02 21.45 26.36
C ALA A 15 11.03 20.34 25.97
N GLY A 16 9.98 20.19 26.77
CA GLY A 16 8.95 19.19 26.60
C GLY A 16 8.25 19.32 25.25
N GLY A 17 8.57 18.42 24.33
CA GLY A 17 7.82 18.15 23.12
C GLY A 17 7.97 16.67 22.83
N ARG A 18 7.03 15.85 23.32
CA ARG A 18 6.90 14.47 22.85
C ARG A 18 6.51 14.56 21.37
N ILE A 19 7.48 14.54 20.47
CA ILE A 19 7.23 14.16 19.09
C ILE A 19 6.84 12.69 19.17
N ARG A 20 5.54 12.44 19.32
CA ARG A 20 4.96 11.13 19.08
C ARG A 20 5.11 10.91 17.59
N TYR A 21 6.13 10.15 17.19
CA TYR A 21 6.11 9.49 15.91
C TYR A 21 4.93 8.51 15.94
N ALA A 22 3.81 8.91 15.34
CA ALA A 22 2.72 8.02 15.03
C ALA A 22 3.01 7.45 13.63
N PRO A 23 3.17 6.13 13.45
CA PRO A 23 3.27 5.57 12.12
C PRO A 23 1.93 5.82 11.40
N THR A 24 1.92 6.78 10.47
CA THR A 24 0.80 7.00 9.54
C THR A 24 1.19 6.46 8.17
N VAL A 25 1.20 5.12 8.04
CA VAL A 25 0.98 4.52 6.73
C VAL A 25 -0.53 4.53 6.54
N GLN A 26 -1.03 5.63 5.99
CA GLN A 26 -2.44 5.80 5.74
C GLN A 26 -2.73 5.23 4.35
N ASP A 27 -3.57 4.18 4.29
CA ASP A 27 -4.15 3.67 3.03
C ASP A 27 -5.15 4.73 2.53
N ASP A 28 -4.60 5.82 1.98
CA ASP A 28 -5.35 6.95 1.47
C ASP A 28 -5.86 6.69 0.05
N MET A 29 -7.00 7.29 -0.26
CA MET A 29 -7.59 7.23 -1.60
C MET A 29 -6.66 7.74 -2.69
N ASP A 30 -5.78 8.69 -2.37
CA ASP A 30 -4.80 9.23 -3.32
C ASP A 30 -3.79 8.16 -3.74
N LEU A 31 -3.23 7.43 -2.76
CA LEU A 31 -2.31 6.31 -3.03
C LEU A 31 -3.01 5.19 -3.80
N TRP A 32 -4.26 4.88 -3.44
CA TRP A 32 -5.06 3.91 -4.17
C TRP A 32 -5.26 4.33 -5.64
N SER A 33 -5.59 5.60 -5.88
CA SER A 33 -5.83 6.13 -7.24
C SER A 33 -4.56 6.10 -8.09
N MET A 34 -3.40 6.42 -7.51
CA MET A 34 -2.12 6.27 -8.20
C MET A 34 -1.81 4.82 -8.59
N GLN A 35 -2.12 3.84 -7.73
CA GLN A 35 -1.98 2.43 -8.08
C GLN A 35 -2.99 2.00 -9.15
N TYR A 36 -4.21 2.53 -9.08
CA TYR A 36 -5.26 2.25 -10.04
C TYR A 36 -4.86 2.74 -11.44
N ASP A 37 -4.34 3.96 -11.56
CA ASP A 37 -3.90 4.50 -12.84
C ASP A 37 -2.71 3.76 -13.44
N ARG A 38 -1.84 3.17 -12.61
CA ARG A 38 -0.74 2.31 -13.09
C ARG A 38 -1.26 1.11 -13.89
N LEU A 39 -2.45 0.58 -13.58
CA LEU A 39 -3.04 -0.54 -14.29
C LEU A 39 -3.41 -0.19 -15.74
N LYS A 40 -3.65 1.09 -16.04
CA LYS A 40 -4.02 1.56 -17.38
C LYS A 40 -2.82 1.74 -18.31
N LEU A 41 -1.60 1.69 -17.77
CA LEU A 41 -0.39 1.90 -18.56
C LEU A 41 -0.06 0.70 -19.47
N SER A 42 -0.62 -0.46 -19.20
CA SER A 42 -0.38 -1.66 -19.99
C SER A 42 -1.59 -2.60 -19.95
N PRO A 43 -2.00 -3.20 -21.08
CA PRO A 43 -3.11 -4.15 -21.12
C PRO A 43 -2.79 -5.49 -20.44
N ASP A 44 -1.52 -5.79 -20.17
CA ASP A 44 -1.09 -7.00 -19.48
C ASP A 44 -0.95 -6.82 -17.96
N SER A 45 -1.37 -5.68 -17.42
CA SER A 45 -1.26 -5.36 -16.00
C SER A 45 -2.04 -6.33 -15.11
N ILE A 46 -1.61 -6.44 -13.85
CA ILE A 46 -2.21 -7.32 -12.84
C ILE A 46 -2.68 -6.49 -11.66
N ALA A 47 -3.99 -6.53 -11.40
CA ALA A 47 -4.61 -5.92 -10.24
C ALA A 47 -4.73 -6.93 -9.09
N LEU A 48 -4.18 -6.57 -7.92
CA LEU A 48 -4.34 -7.35 -6.69
C LEU A 48 -5.46 -6.75 -5.85
N LEU A 49 -6.60 -7.45 -5.76
CA LEU A 49 -7.75 -7.04 -4.97
C LEU A 49 -7.92 -7.90 -3.73
N GLY A 50 -8.32 -7.31 -2.61
CA GLY A 50 -8.68 -8.06 -1.41
C GLY A 50 -8.52 -7.23 -0.14
N ALA A 51 -8.35 -7.94 0.97
CA ALA A 51 -8.05 -7.36 2.27
C ALA A 51 -6.63 -7.75 2.72
N SER A 52 -6.41 -7.85 4.04
CA SER A 52 -5.12 -8.10 4.70
C SER A 52 -4.33 -9.29 4.13
N ARG A 53 -5.00 -10.35 3.67
CA ARG A 53 -4.34 -11.56 3.14
C ARG A 53 -3.63 -11.30 1.81
N ILE A 54 -4.18 -10.45 0.95
CA ILE A 54 -3.50 -10.02 -0.28
C ILE A 54 -2.51 -8.92 0.05
N ALA A 55 -2.95 -7.90 0.81
CA ALA A 55 -2.14 -6.73 1.15
C ALA A 55 -0.81 -7.08 1.84
N PHE A 56 -0.78 -8.11 2.68
CA PHE A 56 0.43 -8.53 3.41
C PHE A 56 1.03 -9.85 2.92
N GLY A 57 0.27 -10.64 2.16
CA GLY A 57 0.70 -11.97 1.71
C GLY A 57 1.35 -11.97 0.32
N VAL A 58 1.20 -10.90 -0.46
CA VAL A 58 1.71 -10.81 -1.83
C VAL A 58 2.62 -9.59 -1.95
N ASP A 59 3.86 -9.82 -2.37
CA ASP A 59 4.78 -8.77 -2.80
C ASP A 59 4.57 -8.49 -4.31
N PRO A 60 4.08 -7.29 -4.70
CA PRO A 60 3.87 -6.95 -6.10
C PRO A 60 5.13 -6.96 -6.96
N ALA A 61 6.29 -6.57 -6.39
CA ALA A 61 7.54 -6.50 -7.13
C ALA A 61 8.09 -7.91 -7.38
N LEU A 62 8.01 -8.80 -6.39
CA LEU A 62 8.34 -10.21 -6.59
C LEU A 62 7.41 -10.85 -7.61
N LEU A 63 6.09 -10.68 -7.47
CA LEU A 63 5.12 -11.25 -8.41
C LEU A 63 5.34 -10.75 -9.85
N SER A 64 5.63 -9.46 -10.03
CA SER A 64 5.97 -8.88 -11.32
C SER A 64 7.18 -9.60 -11.94
N ARG A 65 8.26 -9.78 -11.17
CA ARG A 65 9.48 -10.47 -11.62
C ARG A 65 9.22 -11.92 -12.02
N GLU A 66 8.47 -12.67 -11.21
CA GLU A 66 8.12 -14.07 -11.49
C GLU A 66 7.21 -14.21 -12.72
N LEU A 67 6.44 -13.16 -13.05
CA LEU A 67 5.53 -13.13 -14.20
C LEU A 67 6.10 -12.38 -15.41
N GLY A 68 7.43 -12.32 -15.54
CA GLY A 68 8.09 -11.78 -16.73
C GLY A 68 8.09 -10.24 -16.82
N GLY A 69 7.95 -9.54 -15.68
CA GLY A 69 8.02 -8.08 -15.60
C GLY A 69 6.69 -7.37 -15.82
N ARG A 70 5.56 -8.09 -15.85
CA ARG A 70 4.22 -7.50 -15.99
C ARG A 70 3.97 -6.46 -14.89
N PRO A 71 3.34 -5.31 -15.18
CA PRO A 71 3.00 -4.33 -14.16
C PRO A 71 2.02 -4.93 -13.14
N VAL A 72 2.35 -4.85 -11.86
CA VAL A 72 1.48 -5.30 -10.77
C VAL A 72 1.14 -4.10 -9.89
N ALA A 73 -0.14 -3.91 -9.58
CA ALA A 73 -0.61 -2.86 -8.67
C ALA A 73 -1.41 -3.45 -7.51
N MET A 74 -1.13 -2.95 -6.30
CA MET A 74 -1.85 -3.31 -5.08
C MET A 74 -3.05 -2.37 -4.90
N LEU A 75 -4.26 -2.92 -5.01
CA LEU A 75 -5.52 -2.22 -4.71
C LEU A 75 -6.25 -2.86 -3.52
N ALA A 76 -5.66 -3.88 -2.90
CA ALA A 76 -6.15 -4.46 -1.67
C ALA A 76 -5.94 -3.47 -0.53
N VAL A 77 -7.00 -3.18 0.22
CA VAL A 77 -6.98 -2.26 1.36
C VAL A 77 -7.37 -3.03 2.60
N ASN A 78 -6.61 -2.86 3.69
CA ASN A 78 -6.85 -3.61 4.91
C ASN A 78 -8.28 -3.39 5.44
N GLY A 79 -8.96 -4.49 5.79
CA GLY A 79 -10.33 -4.45 6.33
C GLY A 79 -11.43 -4.07 5.33
N ARG A 80 -11.11 -3.85 4.04
CA ARG A 80 -12.10 -3.52 3.00
C ARG A 80 -12.30 -4.69 2.06
N TYR A 81 -13.55 -4.91 1.65
CA TYR A 81 -13.87 -5.95 0.68
C TYR A 81 -13.63 -5.49 -0.76
N PRO A 82 -13.18 -6.39 -1.64
CA PRO A 82 -12.73 -6.03 -2.98
C PRO A 82 -13.86 -5.69 -3.95
N LEU A 83 -15.14 -5.88 -3.59
CA LEU A 83 -16.27 -5.78 -4.53
C LEU A 83 -16.38 -4.39 -5.18
N ALA A 84 -16.15 -3.31 -4.42
CA ALA A 84 -16.17 -1.96 -4.98
C ALA A 84 -15.04 -1.74 -6.00
N ALA A 85 -13.82 -2.18 -5.69
CA ALA A 85 -12.68 -2.07 -6.60
C ALA A 85 -12.83 -2.99 -7.82
N LEU A 86 -13.40 -4.18 -7.65
CA LEU A 86 -13.71 -5.11 -8.74
C LEU A 86 -14.75 -4.51 -9.68
N ARG A 87 -15.81 -3.91 -9.14
CA ARG A 87 -16.81 -3.20 -9.92
C ARG A 87 -16.19 -2.04 -10.69
N ALA A 88 -15.36 -1.22 -10.03
CA ALA A 88 -14.67 -0.12 -10.69
C ALA A 88 -13.82 -0.58 -11.89
N LEU A 89 -13.02 -1.65 -11.71
CA LEU A 89 -12.23 -2.22 -12.81
C LEU A 89 -13.09 -2.85 -13.92
N ALA A 90 -14.22 -3.46 -13.57
CA ALA A 90 -15.14 -4.07 -14.54
C ALA A 90 -15.91 -3.04 -15.38
N GLU A 91 -16.13 -1.84 -14.83
CA GLU A 91 -16.81 -0.73 -15.49
C GLU A 91 -15.83 0.19 -16.24
N ASP A 92 -14.52 0.01 -16.09
CA ASP A 92 -13.49 0.83 -16.72
C ASP A 92 -13.06 0.22 -18.06
N GLU A 93 -13.52 0.82 -19.17
CA GLU A 93 -13.21 0.38 -20.53
C GLU A 93 -11.71 0.45 -20.89
N HIS A 94 -10.90 1.17 -20.09
CA HIS A 94 -9.45 1.27 -20.30
C HIS A 94 -8.66 0.18 -19.58
N PHE A 95 -9.32 -0.66 -18.78
CA PHE A 95 -8.70 -1.78 -18.09
C PHE A 95 -9.00 -3.09 -18.82
N ALA A 96 -7.94 -3.76 -19.30
CA ALA A 96 -8.02 -5.06 -19.98
C ALA A 96 -7.14 -6.14 -19.31
N GLY A 97 -6.66 -5.86 -18.09
CA GLY A 97 -5.67 -6.68 -17.40
C GLY A 97 -6.24 -7.89 -16.66
N LEU A 98 -5.36 -8.60 -15.96
CA LEU A 98 -5.71 -9.71 -15.08
C LEU A 98 -6.06 -9.19 -13.69
N VAL A 99 -7.14 -9.71 -13.10
CA VAL A 99 -7.49 -9.41 -11.70
C VAL A 99 -7.33 -10.66 -10.85
N ILE A 100 -6.52 -10.56 -9.78
CA ILE A 100 -6.41 -11.60 -8.75
C ILE A 100 -7.19 -11.12 -7.52
N VAL A 101 -8.24 -11.86 -7.15
CA VAL A 101 -9.16 -11.48 -6.06
C VAL A 101 -8.99 -12.41 -4.87
N GLY A 102 -8.53 -11.85 -3.75
CA GLY A 102 -8.56 -12.51 -2.45
C GLY A 102 -9.87 -12.21 -1.73
N ILE A 103 -10.72 -13.23 -1.57
CA ILE A 103 -12.01 -13.14 -0.86
C ILE A 103 -12.11 -14.25 0.21
N ASP A 104 -12.92 -14.03 1.24
CA ASP A 104 -13.43 -15.11 2.10
C ASP A 104 -14.95 -15.00 2.23
N ALA A 105 -15.55 -15.98 2.92
CA ALA A 105 -17.00 -16.10 3.09
C ALA A 105 -17.67 -14.81 3.58
N ARG A 106 -17.00 -14.00 4.40
CA ARG A 106 -17.56 -12.75 4.93
C ARG A 106 -17.76 -11.70 3.83
N GLY A 107 -16.96 -11.74 2.76
CA GLY A 107 -17.10 -10.83 1.62
C GLY A 107 -18.29 -11.11 0.71
N MET A 108 -18.97 -12.23 0.92
CA MET A 108 -20.17 -12.64 0.18
C MET A 108 -21.44 -12.60 1.05
N GLN A 109 -21.32 -12.14 2.30
CA GLN A 109 -22.48 -12.03 3.19
C GLN A 109 -23.31 -10.80 2.82
N ARG A 110 -24.61 -11.01 2.57
CA ARG A 110 -25.57 -9.99 2.12
C ARG A 110 -25.91 -8.92 3.18
N LYS A 111 -25.31 -8.99 4.37
CA LYS A 111 -25.60 -8.07 5.48
C LYS A 111 -24.44 -7.10 5.64
N HIS A 112 -24.57 -5.93 5.03
CA HIS A 112 -24.25 -4.63 5.61
C HIS A 112 -25.03 -3.56 4.85
#